data_AF-A0A965U6Q1-F1
#
_entry.id   AF-A0A965U6Q1-F1
#
_cell.length_a   1.000
_cell.length_b   1.000
_cell.length_c   1.000
_cell.angle_alpha   90.00
_cell.angle_beta   90.00
_cell.angle_gamma   90.00
#
_symmetry.space_group_name_H-M   'P 1'
#
loop_
_entity.id
_entity.type
_entity.pdbx_description
1 polymer ?
#
loop_
_entity_poly.entity_id
_entity_poly.type
_entity_poly.pdbx_seq_one_letter_code
_entity_poly.pdbx_strand_id
1 'polypeptide(L)'
;MPQRTFEARDEQLAAASDFVEEYLAQQECPPRFILALLTALEEVFVNVAHYSGSPTVEIGVEKSPDGVIRLSFADEGAPFDP
;
A
#
# COMPACT_ATOMS: atom_id res chain seq x y z
N MET A 1 10.68 0.55 9.28
CA MET A 1 9.55 0.49 8.34
C MET A 1 9.94 1.24 7.07
N PRO A 2 10.17 0.58 5.93
CA PRO A 2 10.21 1.28 4.64
C PRO A 2 8.86 1.95 4.38
N GLN A 3 8.91 3.22 3.97
CA GLN A 3 7.75 3.98 3.56
C GLN A 3 8.08 4.81 2.32
N ARG A 4 7.09 5.05 1.48
CA ARG A 4 7.23 5.86 0.27
C ARG A 4 5.94 6.62 -0.01
N THR A 5 6.08 7.88 -0.40
CA THR A 5 4.98 8.72 -0.85
C THR A 5 4.81 8.59 -2.35
N PHE A 6 3.56 8.43 -2.79
CA PHE A 6 3.16 8.38 -4.19
C PHE A 6 2.13 9.47 -4.44
N GLU A 7 2.06 9.95 -5.69
CA GLU A 7 0.90 10.75 -6.11
C GLU A 7 -0.34 9.86 -6.12
N ALA A 8 -1.47 10.38 -5.66
CA ALA A 8 -2.74 9.66 -5.58
C ALA A 8 -3.42 9.62 -6.96
N ARG A 9 -2.82 8.87 -7.90
CA ARG A 9 -3.26 8.73 -9.30
C ARG A 9 -2.99 7.33 -9.83
N ASP A 10 -3.82 6.86 -10.75
CA ASP A 10 -3.79 5.49 -11.26
C ASP A 10 -2.43 5.07 -11.83
N GLU A 11 -1.69 6.01 -12.43
CA GLU A 11 -0.37 5.74 -13.01
C GLU A 11 0.69 5.36 -11.97
N GLN A 12 0.46 5.67 -10.69
CA GLN A 12 1.36 5.32 -9.60
C GLN A 12 1.06 3.94 -9.00
N LEU A 13 -0.05 3.31 -9.36
CA LEU A 13 -0.46 2.05 -8.76
C LEU A 13 0.59 0.94 -8.96
N ALA A 14 1.13 0.81 -10.18
CA ALA A 14 2.18 -0.17 -10.47
C ALA A 14 3.42 0.05 -9.60
N ALA A 15 3.88 1.31 -9.46
CA ALA A 15 5.04 1.64 -8.66
C ALA A 15 4.81 1.43 -7.15
N ALA A 16 3.57 1.64 -6.67
CA ALA A 16 3.16 1.35 -5.31
C ALA A 16 3.14 -0.16 -5.03
N SER A 17 2.58 -0.95 -5.95
CA SER A 17 2.58 -2.41 -5.88
C SER A 17 4.00 -2.97 -5.89
N ASP A 18 4.86 -2.53 -6.81
CA ASP A 18 6.25 -2.96 -6.90
C ASP A 18 7.02 -2.70 -5.59
N PHE A 19 6.84 -1.51 -5.00
CA PHE A 19 7.46 -1.16 -3.72
C PHE A 19 7.10 -2.12 -2.59
N VAL A 20 5.83 -2.54 -2.49
CA VAL A 20 5.37 -3.47 -1.46
C VAL A 20 5.77 -4.91 -1.80
N GLU A 21 5.65 -5.32 -3.06
CA GLU A 21 6.03 -6.66 -3.53
C GLU A 21 7.50 -6.94 -3.27
N GLU A 22 8.40 -6.01 -3.64
CA GLU A 22 9.84 -6.13 -3.42
C GLU A 22 10.16 -6.39 -1.94
N TYR A 23 9.52 -5.64 -1.04
CA TYR A 23 9.71 -5.84 0.39
C TYR A 23 9.22 -7.22 0.85
N LEU A 24 8.00 -7.62 0.47
CA LEU A 24 7.43 -8.89 0.90
C LEU A 24 8.22 -10.09 0.35
N ALA A 25 8.73 -9.99 -0.87
CA ALA A 25 9.62 -10.99 -1.47
C ALA A 25 10.94 -11.11 -0.70
N GLN A 26 11.54 -9.99 -0.28
CA GLN A 26 12.73 -9.98 0.58
C GLN A 26 12.47 -10.57 1.97
N GLN A 27 11.23 -10.49 2.46
CA GLN A 27 10.80 -11.14 3.70
C GLN A 27 10.43 -12.63 3.55
N GLU A 28 10.66 -13.20 2.36
CA GLU A 28 10.34 -14.58 1.98
C GLU A 28 8.86 -14.92 2.21
N CYS A 29 7.97 -13.94 1.99
CA CYS A 29 6.53 -14.16 2.13
C CYS A 29 6.02 -15.12 1.03
N PRO A 30 5.08 -16.03 1.33
CA PRO A 30 4.53 -16.94 0.33
C PRO A 30 3.86 -16.17 -0.82
N PRO A 31 3.97 -16.60 -2.09
CA PRO A 31 3.40 -15.89 -3.24
C PRO A 31 1.90 -15.61 -3.12
N ARG A 32 1.13 -16.56 -2.56
CA ARG A 32 -0.32 -16.39 -2.32
C ARG A 32 -0.63 -15.27 -1.31
N PHE A 33 0.26 -15.09 -0.33
CA PHE A 33 0.13 -14.04 0.67
C PHE A 33 0.48 -12.67 0.09
N ILE A 34 1.54 -12.59 -0.73
CA ILE A 34 1.91 -11.38 -1.46
C ILE A 34 0.75 -10.92 -2.34
N LEU A 35 0.18 -11.83 -3.15
CA LEU A 35 -0.96 -11.51 -4.01
C LEU A 35 -2.15 -10.91 -3.22
N ALA A 36 -2.50 -11.50 -2.07
CA ALA A 36 -3.60 -11.01 -1.27
C ALA A 36 -3.35 -9.59 -0.70
N LEU A 37 -2.12 -9.29 -0.30
CA LEU A 37 -1.73 -7.95 0.14
C LEU A 37 -1.71 -6.94 -1.00
N LEU A 38 -1.25 -7.34 -2.18
CA LEU A 38 -1.27 -6.46 -3.36
C LEU A 38 -2.70 -6.13 -3.80
N THR A 39 -3.62 -7.09 -3.75
CA THR A 39 -5.05 -6.81 -3.99
C THR A 39 -5.61 -5.83 -2.96
N ALA A 40 -5.30 -6.01 -1.67
CA ALA A 40 -5.74 -5.06 -0.64
C ALA A 40 -5.13 -3.66 -0.84
N LEU A 41 -3.89 -3.60 -1.31
CA LEU A 41 -3.23 -2.35 -1.69
C LEU A 41 -3.94 -1.66 -2.85
N GLU A 42 -4.25 -2.39 -3.92
CA GLU A 42 -4.95 -1.85 -5.08
C GLU A 42 -6.28 -1.21 -4.70
N GLU A 43 -7.10 -1.90 -3.91
CA GLU A 43 -8.40 -1.41 -3.45
C GLU A 43 -8.28 -0.12 -2.63
N VAL A 44 -7.38 -0.10 -1.64
CA VAL A 44 -7.19 1.10 -0.79
C VAL A 44 -6.58 2.24 -1.59
N PHE A 45 -5.61 1.96 -2.47
CA PHE A 45 -4.96 2.96 -3.30
C PHE A 45 -5.93 3.63 -4.26
N VAL A 46 -6.77 2.84 -4.97
CA VAL A 46 -7.80 3.37 -5.88
C VAL A 46 -8.80 4.22 -5.10
N ASN A 47 -9.17 3.82 -3.88
CA ASN A 47 -10.04 4.64 -3.05
C ASN A 47 -9.43 6.00 -2.71
N VAL A 48 -8.13 6.02 -2.37
CA VAL A 48 -7.43 7.28 -2.10
C VAL A 48 -7.34 8.13 -3.38
N ALA A 49 -6.96 7.54 -4.51
CA ALA A 49 -6.79 8.23 -5.79
C ALA A 49 -8.09 8.85 -6.32
N HIS A 50 -9.24 8.21 -6.11
CA HIS A 50 -10.50 8.67 -6.70
C HIS A 50 -11.42 9.42 -5.72
N TYR A 51 -11.32 9.15 -4.42
CA TYR A 51 -12.32 9.65 -3.47
C TYR A 51 -11.76 10.52 -2.35
N SER A 52 -10.49 10.36 -1.95
CA SER A 52 -9.97 11.10 -0.79
C SER A 52 -9.82 12.61 -1.04
N GLY A 53 -9.52 13.01 -2.28
CA GLY A 53 -9.11 14.38 -2.61
C GLY A 53 -7.69 14.74 -2.15
N SER A 54 -6.95 13.80 -1.53
CA SER A 54 -5.54 13.96 -1.21
C SER A 54 -4.70 13.91 -2.50
N PRO A 55 -3.71 14.79 -2.69
CA PRO A 55 -2.81 14.73 -3.85
C PRO A 55 -1.82 13.57 -3.77
N THR A 56 -1.59 13.04 -2.57
CA THR A 56 -0.57 12.03 -2.29
C THR A 56 -1.03 11.02 -1.25
N VAL A 57 -0.40 9.85 -1.27
CA VAL A 57 -0.56 8.81 -0.24
C VAL A 57 0.82 8.31 0.18
N GLU A 58 1.05 8.22 1.49
CA GLU A 58 2.21 7.51 2.06
C GLU A 58 1.83 6.05 2.29
N ILE A 59 2.63 5.14 1.74
CA ILE A 59 2.48 3.69 1.91
C ILE A 59 3.67 3.20 2.71
N GLY A 60 3.40 2.46 3.79
CA GLY A 60 4.39 1.82 4.62
C GLY A 60 4.18 0.31 4.69
N VAL A 61 5.26 -0.45 4.72
CA VAL A 61 5.20 -1.91 4.90
C VAL A 61 6.25 -2.36 5.91
N GLU A 62 5.89 -3.22 6.85
CA GLU A 62 6.84 -3.79 7.81
C GLU A 62 6.44 -5.19 8.26
N LYS A 63 7.44 -5.97 8.67
CA LYS A 63 7.30 -7.23 9.39
C LYS A 63 7.69 -7.01 10.85
N SER A 64 6.77 -7.27 11.77
CA SER A 64 7.04 -7.20 13.20
C SER A 64 7.87 -8.41 13.68
N PRO A 65 8.46 -8.34 14.90
CA PRO A 65 9.25 -9.45 15.44
C PRO A 65 8.47 -10.76 15.62
N ASP A 66 7.16 -10.69 15.84
CA ASP A 66 6.23 -11.83 15.92
C ASP A 66 5.75 -12.32 14.55
N GLY A 67 6.26 -11.75 13.46
CA GLY A 67 6.01 -12.21 12.09
C GLY A 67 4.75 -11.66 11.44
N VAL A 68 4.09 -10.67 12.06
CA VAL A 68 2.93 -9.98 11.48
C VAL A 68 3.40 -9.00 10.42
N ILE A 69 2.77 -9.03 9.24
CA ILE A 69 2.97 -8.01 8.22
C ILE A 69 1.95 -6.90 8.44
N ARG A 70 2.44 -5.66 8.53
CA ARG A 70 1.63 -4.45 8.55
C ARG A 70 1.84 -3.70 7.25
N LEU A 71 0.75 -3.45 6.54
CA LEU A 71 0.65 -2.51 5.43
C LEU A 71 -0.14 -1.30 5.93
N SER A 72 0.41 -0.10 5.79
CA SER A 72 -0.18 1.15 6.27
C SER A 72 -0.34 2.16 5.13
N PHE A 73 -1.42 2.92 5.20
CA PHE A 73 -1.73 4.02 4.29
C PHE A 73 -1.97 5.28 5.12
N ALA A 74 -1.43 6.40 4.67
CA ALA A 74 -1.71 7.71 5.23
C ALA A 74 -1.91 8.73 4.11
N ASP A 75 -3.00 9.47 4.17
CA ASP A 75 -3.33 10.57 3.26
C ASP A 75 -3.95 11.73 4.05
N GLU A 76 -4.04 12.90 3.43
CA GLU A 76 -4.60 14.11 4.05
C GLU A 76 -6.01 14.43 3.52
N GLY A 77 -6.67 13.43 2.92
CA GLY A 77 -7.97 13.56 2.28
C GLY A 77 -9.13 13.48 3.26
N ALA A 78 -10.34 13.58 2.69
CA ALA A 78 -11.56 13.37 3.44
C ALA A 78 -11.68 11.89 3.85
N PRO A 79 -12.14 11.59 5.09
CA PRO A 79 -12.46 10.23 5.48
C PRO A 79 -13.46 9.61 4.49
N PHE A 80 -13.15 8.41 4.03
CA PHE A 80 -14.04 7.66 3.15
C PHE A 80 -15.20 7.07 3.93
N ASP A 81 -16.44 7.36 3.51
CA ASP A 81 -17.69 6.78 4.04
C ASP A 81 -18.33 5.90 2.94
N PRO A 82 -18.15 4.58 2.97
CA PRO A 82 -18.55 3.63 1.91
C PRO A 82 -20.07 3.45 1.74
#